data_AF-X6MCM2-F1
#
_entry.id   AF-X6MCM2-F1
#
_cell.length_a   1.000
_cell.length_b   1.000
_cell.length_c   1.000
_cell.angle_alpha   90.00
_cell.angle_beta   90.00
_cell.angle_gamma   90.00
#
_symmetry.space_group_name_H-M   'P 1'
#
loop_
_entity.id
_entity.type
_entity.pdbx_description
1 polymer ?
#
loop_
_entity_poly.entity_id
_entity_poly.type
_entity_poly.pdbx_seq_one_letter_code
_entity_poly.pdbx_strand_id
1 'polypeptide(L)'
;MDVLFFTCGDWDIGKQIPLQFYRSIVCGNSNKENIHIKEFPRFLMQWMNVKTFALNYYQSKNPTKTKISFGTIANLLKFLQIPLDGVHHLGMHDTDNIAKICISLIVDGAVFDITTSREHHVNENGNIVHVLKHSYAQRIGQLHLAKNQKENLY
;
A
#
# COMPACT_ATOMS: atom_id res chain seq x y z
N MET A 1 -6.12 -17.78 -10.42
CA MET A 1 -7.00 -16.88 -9.67
C MET A 1 -6.17 -15.66 -9.34
N ASP A 2 -6.51 -14.51 -9.89
CA ASP A 2 -5.75 -13.29 -9.66
C ASP A 2 -6.27 -12.65 -8.37
N VAL A 3 -5.37 -12.45 -7.40
CA VAL A 3 -5.68 -11.90 -6.08
C VAL A 3 -4.86 -10.64 -5.88
N LEU A 4 -5.51 -9.59 -5.40
CA LEU A 4 -4.87 -8.34 -4.98
C LEU A 4 -5.13 -8.13 -3.49
N PHE A 5 -4.05 -7.95 -2.71
CA PHE A 5 -4.17 -7.64 -1.29
C PHE A 5 -4.38 -6.15 -1.07
N PHE A 6 -5.22 -5.83 -0.09
CA PHE A 6 -5.53 -4.47 0.32
C PHE A 6 -4.96 -4.22 1.71
N THR A 7 -4.23 -3.14 1.87
CA THR A 7 -3.67 -2.74 3.17
C THR A 7 -3.93 -1.26 3.42
N CYS A 8 -3.93 -0.85 4.68
CA CYS A 8 -4.04 0.57 5.02
C CYS A 8 -2.75 1.33 4.70
N GLY A 9 -1.62 0.64 4.52
CA GLY A 9 -0.32 1.22 4.20
C GLY A 9 0.66 0.13 3.75
N ASP A 10 1.88 0.51 3.43
CA ASP A 10 2.88 -0.45 2.95
C ASP A 10 3.54 -1.27 4.06
N TRP A 11 3.19 -1.05 5.33
CA TRP A 11 3.91 -1.65 6.46
C TRP A 11 3.69 -3.16 6.60
N ASP A 12 2.46 -3.65 6.41
CA ASP A 12 2.12 -5.07 6.57
C ASP A 12 2.89 -5.95 5.56
N ILE A 13 2.64 -5.73 4.27
CA ILE A 13 3.24 -6.53 3.18
C ILE A 13 4.66 -6.04 2.85
N GLY A 14 4.92 -4.74 2.94
CA GLY A 14 6.23 -4.17 2.63
C GLY A 14 7.31 -4.50 3.67
N LYS A 15 6.93 -4.65 4.96
CA LYS A 15 7.88 -4.82 6.07
C LYS A 15 7.60 -6.02 6.99
N GLN A 16 6.40 -6.14 7.56
CA GLN A 16 6.14 -7.13 8.61
C GLN A 16 6.13 -8.56 8.09
N ILE A 17 5.40 -8.84 7.02
CA ILE A 17 5.33 -10.18 6.44
C ILE A 17 6.72 -10.67 5.98
N PRO A 18 7.53 -9.88 5.25
CA PRO A 18 8.92 -10.27 4.95
C PRO A 18 9.74 -10.55 6.20
N LEU A 19 9.68 -9.68 7.22
CA LEU A 19 10.41 -9.89 8.47
C LEU A 19 10.00 -11.22 9.13
N GLN A 20 8.70 -11.48 9.20
CA GLN A 20 8.16 -12.71 9.78
C GLN A 20 8.56 -13.94 8.95
N PHE A 21 8.53 -13.85 7.63
CA PHE A 21 8.97 -14.90 6.72
C PHE A 21 10.45 -15.27 6.93
N TYR A 22 11.34 -14.27 7.00
CA TYR A 22 12.75 -14.52 7.28
C TYR A 22 12.96 -15.14 8.66
N ARG A 23 12.23 -14.66 9.68
CA ARG A 23 12.26 -15.25 11.02
C ARG A 23 11.73 -16.68 11.03
N SER A 24 10.67 -17.00 10.28
CA SER A 24 10.14 -18.35 10.25
C SER A 24 11.08 -19.33 9.56
N ILE A 25 11.88 -18.89 8.58
CA ILE A 25 12.93 -19.72 7.98
C ILE A 25 14.09 -19.93 8.97
N VAL A 26 14.61 -18.84 9.54
CA VAL A 26 15.78 -18.90 10.45
C VAL A 26 15.46 -19.66 11.74
N CYS A 27 14.32 -19.38 12.37
CA CYS A 27 13.88 -20.05 13.60
C CYS A 27 13.25 -21.42 13.32
N GLY A 28 12.64 -21.63 12.15
CA GLY A 28 12.01 -22.89 11.76
C GLY A 28 13.00 -24.03 11.49
N ASN A 29 14.26 -23.72 11.18
CA ASN A 29 15.33 -24.72 11.04
C ASN A 29 15.74 -25.40 12.36
N SER A 30 15.20 -24.96 13.51
CA SER A 30 15.47 -25.61 14.81
C SER A 30 14.59 -26.85 15.06
N ASN A 31 13.40 -26.93 14.44
CA ASN A 31 12.49 -28.07 14.55
C ASN A 31 12.04 -28.51 13.15
N LYS A 32 12.30 -29.78 12.78
CA LYS A 32 12.15 -30.38 11.43
C LYS A 32 10.76 -30.29 10.77
N GLU A 33 9.80 -29.57 11.35
CA GLU A 33 8.40 -29.47 10.91
C GLU A 33 8.12 -28.22 10.04
N ASN A 34 9.02 -27.23 10.00
CA ASN A 34 8.82 -25.99 9.21
C ASN A 34 9.40 -26.03 7.78
N ILE A 35 9.41 -27.21 7.14
CA ILE A 35 10.04 -27.45 5.82
C ILE A 35 9.30 -26.82 4.63
N HIS A 36 8.07 -26.32 4.83
CA HIS A 36 7.15 -26.05 3.72
C HIS A 36 7.28 -24.66 3.07
N ILE A 37 7.97 -23.70 3.68
CA ILE A 37 8.06 -22.32 3.18
C ILE A 37 9.51 -22.00 2.84
N LYS A 38 9.88 -22.22 1.57
CA LYS A 38 11.26 -22.01 1.06
C LYS A 38 11.44 -20.70 0.32
N GLU A 39 10.37 -20.15 -0.22
CA GLU A 39 10.38 -18.95 -1.06
C GLU A 39 9.29 -17.98 -0.65
N PHE A 40 9.57 -16.68 -0.81
CA PHE A 40 8.60 -15.64 -0.47
C PHE A 40 7.40 -15.74 -1.42
N PRO A 41 6.15 -15.77 -0.92
CA PRO A 41 5.00 -16.02 -1.78
C PRO A 41 4.81 -14.94 -2.85
N ARG A 42 4.75 -15.35 -4.13
CA ARG A 42 4.64 -14.43 -5.28
C ARG A 42 3.42 -13.51 -5.23
N PHE A 43 2.31 -13.97 -4.66
CA PHE A 43 1.08 -13.16 -4.53
C PHE A 43 1.22 -12.00 -3.50
N LEU A 44 2.27 -11.99 -2.68
CA LEU A 44 2.60 -10.89 -1.76
C LEU A 44 3.63 -9.92 -2.34
N MET A 45 3.99 -10.09 -3.62
CA MET A 45 4.93 -9.19 -4.31
C MET A 45 4.27 -7.90 -4.78
N GLN A 46 2.95 -7.83 -4.77
CA GLN A 46 2.17 -6.67 -5.20
C GLN A 46 0.93 -6.52 -4.34
N TRP A 47 0.57 -5.28 -4.03
CA TRP A 47 -0.60 -4.96 -3.22
C TRP A 47 -1.09 -3.55 -3.51
N MET A 48 -2.24 -3.26 -2.90
CA MET A 48 -2.91 -1.98 -2.96
C MET A 48 -2.93 -1.35 -1.57
N ASN A 49 -2.18 -0.27 -1.42
CA ASN A 49 -2.27 0.65 -0.31
C ASN A 49 -3.49 1.56 -0.53
N VAL A 50 -4.56 1.28 0.21
CA VAL A 50 -5.87 1.90 0.05
C VAL A 50 -5.82 3.41 0.24
N LYS A 51 -5.00 3.91 1.19
CA LYS A 51 -4.83 5.35 1.41
C LYS A 51 -4.23 6.03 0.19
N THR A 52 -3.17 5.45 -0.37
CA THR A 52 -2.52 5.96 -1.58
C THR A 52 -3.46 5.95 -2.76
N PHE A 53 -4.17 4.85 -2.99
CA PHE A 53 -5.10 4.76 -4.10
C PHE A 53 -6.26 5.76 -3.96
N ALA A 54 -6.94 5.79 -2.81
CA ALA A 54 -8.07 6.69 -2.57
C ALA A 54 -7.66 8.15 -2.74
N LEU A 55 -6.48 8.55 -2.24
CA LEU A 55 -5.95 9.89 -2.44
C LEU A 55 -5.85 10.24 -3.92
N ASN A 56 -5.21 9.37 -4.72
CA ASN A 56 -5.05 9.62 -6.15
C ASN A 56 -6.39 9.62 -6.89
N TYR A 57 -7.28 8.70 -6.56
CA TYR A 57 -8.60 8.60 -7.14
C TYR A 57 -9.40 9.90 -6.92
N TYR A 58 -9.60 10.31 -5.67
CA TYR A 58 -10.41 11.49 -5.36
C TYR A 58 -9.75 12.81 -5.77
N GLN A 59 -8.42 12.91 -5.72
CA GLN A 59 -7.70 14.07 -6.24
C GLN A 59 -7.84 14.19 -7.76
N SER A 60 -7.83 13.06 -8.50
CA SER A 60 -8.01 13.06 -9.96
C SER A 60 -9.42 13.48 -10.39
N LYS A 61 -10.44 13.22 -9.56
CA LYS A 61 -11.83 13.62 -9.81
C LYS A 61 -12.09 15.10 -9.49
N ASN A 62 -11.23 15.75 -8.71
CA ASN A 62 -11.40 17.14 -8.29
C ASN A 62 -10.07 17.94 -8.35
N PRO A 63 -9.48 18.13 -9.54
CA PRO A 63 -8.15 18.72 -9.69
C PRO A 63 -8.04 20.19 -9.25
N THR A 64 -9.17 20.90 -9.14
CA THR A 64 -9.24 22.33 -8.78
C THR A 64 -9.41 22.58 -7.27
N LYS A 65 -9.58 21.55 -6.45
CA LYS A 65 -9.73 21.68 -4.99
C LYS A 65 -8.40 21.61 -4.25
N THR A 66 -8.37 22.18 -3.05
CA THR A 66 -7.30 22.09 -2.05
C THR A 66 -6.73 20.68 -1.99
N LYS A 67 -5.39 20.57 -1.92
CA LYS A 67 -4.66 19.31 -1.81
C LYS A 67 -5.26 18.44 -0.70
N ILE A 68 -5.80 17.29 -1.09
CA ILE A 68 -6.36 16.31 -0.15
C ILE A 68 -5.18 15.55 0.48
N SER A 69 -5.31 15.13 1.74
CA SER A 69 -4.34 14.27 2.41
C SER A 69 -5.05 13.33 3.37
N PHE A 70 -4.78 12.03 3.23
CA PHE A 70 -5.27 11.00 4.14
C PHE A 70 -4.11 10.46 4.97
N GLY A 71 -3.83 11.10 6.11
CA GLY A 71 -2.80 10.64 7.05
C GLY A 71 -3.13 9.27 7.65
N THR A 72 -4.40 9.04 7.99
CA THR A 72 -4.89 7.84 8.67
C THR A 72 -6.13 7.26 7.97
N ILE A 73 -6.47 6.00 8.26
CA ILE A 73 -7.73 5.39 7.82
C ILE A 73 -8.95 6.15 8.38
N ALA A 74 -8.87 6.62 9.63
CA ALA A 74 -9.92 7.42 10.24
C ALA A 74 -10.23 8.71 9.46
N ASN A 75 -9.20 9.39 8.92
CA ASN A 75 -9.40 10.57 8.08
C ASN A 75 -10.09 10.23 6.76
N LEU A 76 -9.78 9.07 6.16
CA LEU A 76 -10.41 8.61 4.94
C LEU A 76 -11.88 8.20 5.18
N LEU A 77 -12.17 7.47 6.25
CA LEU A 77 -13.54 7.16 6.67
C LEU A 77 -14.36 8.43 6.89
N LYS A 78 -13.81 9.41 7.62
CA LYS A 78 -14.46 10.70 7.84
C LYS A 78 -14.75 11.44 6.53
N PHE A 79 -13.80 11.43 5.59
CA PHE A 79 -14.00 12.03 4.26
C PHE A 79 -15.15 11.36 3.49
N LEU A 80 -15.25 10.04 3.57
CA LEU A 80 -16.31 9.25 2.95
C LEU A 80 -17.61 9.24 3.75
N GLN A 81 -17.66 9.92 4.90
CA GLN A 81 -18.80 9.93 5.82
C GLN A 81 -19.18 8.51 6.31
N ILE A 82 -18.19 7.63 6.46
CA ILE A 82 -18.36 6.27 6.99
C ILE A 82 -17.95 6.28 8.47
N PRO A 83 -18.76 5.69 9.38
CA PRO A 83 -18.36 5.58 10.78
C PRO A 83 -17.18 4.61 10.94
N LEU A 84 -16.24 4.99 11.82
CA LEU A 84 -15.19 4.10 12.28
C LEU A 84 -15.80 3.14 13.31
N ASP A 85 -15.84 1.85 12.98
CA ASP A 85 -16.41 0.83 13.87
C ASP A 85 -15.31 0.05 14.60
N GLY A 86 -15.61 -0.33 15.84
CA GLY A 86 -14.75 -1.18 16.65
C GLY A 86 -13.63 -0.45 17.38
N VAL A 87 -12.66 -1.23 17.83
CA VAL A 87 -11.52 -0.81 18.66
C VAL A 87 -10.28 -0.60 17.79
N HIS A 88 -9.63 0.55 17.97
CA HIS A 88 -8.39 0.89 17.29
C HIS A 88 -7.27 -0.10 17.66
N HIS A 89 -6.52 -0.57 16.65
CA HIS A 89 -5.43 -1.57 16.76
C HIS A 89 -5.87 -3.03 16.93
N LEU A 90 -7.16 -3.34 16.82
CA LEU A 90 -7.58 -4.73 16.59
C LEU A 90 -7.61 -4.99 15.08
N GLY A 91 -6.70 -5.86 14.60
CA GLY A 91 -6.52 -6.09 13.16
C GLY A 91 -7.79 -6.48 12.39
N MET A 92 -8.73 -7.19 13.04
CA MET A 92 -10.01 -7.52 12.42
C MET A 92 -10.89 -6.28 12.20
N HIS A 93 -11.02 -5.40 13.20
CA HIS A 93 -11.78 -4.16 13.05
C HIS A 93 -11.14 -3.22 12.03
N ASP A 94 -9.80 -3.15 11.98
CA ASP A 94 -9.11 -2.36 10.96
C ASP A 94 -9.40 -2.93 9.55
N THR A 95 -9.46 -4.25 9.40
CA THR A 95 -9.80 -4.93 8.15
C THR A 95 -11.24 -4.63 7.72
N ASP A 96 -12.22 -4.68 8.64
CA ASP A 96 -13.62 -4.35 8.35
C ASP A 96 -13.78 -2.90 7.87
N ASN A 97 -13.06 -1.97 8.51
CA ASN A 97 -13.09 -0.56 8.12
C ASN A 97 -12.42 -0.33 6.76
N ILE A 98 -11.32 -1.03 6.45
CA ILE A 98 -10.71 -1.02 5.11
C ILE A 98 -11.70 -1.57 4.07
N ALA A 99 -12.43 -2.65 4.38
CA ALA A 99 -13.41 -3.24 3.47
C ALA A 99 -14.53 -2.24 3.12
N LYS A 100 -15.05 -1.49 4.10
CA LYS A 100 -16.04 -0.42 3.85
C LYS A 100 -15.51 0.66 2.90
N ILE A 101 -14.26 1.07 3.08
CA ILE A 101 -13.61 2.04 2.17
C ILE A 101 -13.55 1.47 0.76
N CYS A 102 -13.13 0.21 0.61
CA CYS A 102 -13.07 -0.45 -0.69
C CYS A 102 -14.45 -0.50 -1.35
N ILE A 103 -15.49 -0.87 -0.62
CA ILE A 103 -16.87 -0.87 -1.13
C ILE A 103 -17.27 0.53 -1.62
N SER A 104 -17.01 1.57 -0.83
CA SER A 104 -17.31 2.95 -1.21
C SER A 104 -16.55 3.40 -2.47
N LEU A 105 -15.27 3.05 -2.60
CA LEU A 105 -14.49 3.34 -3.82
C LEU A 105 -15.09 2.66 -5.05
N ILE A 106 -15.53 1.40 -4.93
CA ILE A 106 -16.19 0.67 -6.03
C ILE A 106 -17.51 1.36 -6.41
N VAL A 107 -18.33 1.71 -5.43
CA VAL A 107 -19.61 2.42 -5.64
C VAL A 107 -19.37 3.75 -6.36
N ASP A 108 -18.29 4.46 -6.02
CA ASP A 108 -17.91 5.71 -6.66
C ASP A 108 -17.31 5.53 -8.06
N GLY A 109 -17.17 4.28 -8.54
CA GLY A 109 -16.70 3.95 -9.89
C GLY A 109 -15.18 3.78 -10.00
N ALA A 110 -14.48 3.53 -8.89
CA ALA A 110 -13.06 3.24 -8.94
C ALA A 110 -12.76 1.85 -9.51
N VAL A 111 -11.73 1.76 -10.34
CA VAL A 111 -11.17 0.50 -10.82
C VAL A 111 -9.87 0.25 -10.06
N PHE A 112 -9.84 -0.82 -9.27
CA PHE A 112 -8.70 -1.13 -8.42
C PHE A 112 -7.48 -1.56 -9.20
N ASP A 113 -6.32 -1.12 -8.71
CA ASP A 113 -5.03 -1.36 -9.34
C ASP A 113 -3.92 -1.39 -8.28
N ILE A 114 -2.79 -1.98 -8.66
CA ILE A 114 -1.61 -2.13 -7.82
C ILE A 114 -1.04 -0.74 -7.53
N THR A 115 -0.87 -0.42 -6.25
CA THR A 115 -0.19 0.82 -5.85
C THR A 115 1.29 0.61 -5.57
N THR A 116 1.64 -0.60 -5.13
CA THR A 116 2.96 -0.91 -4.60
C THR A 116 3.35 -2.32 -5.03
N SER A 117 4.59 -2.46 -5.50
CA SER A 117 5.20 -3.75 -5.84
C SER A 117 6.59 -3.86 -5.24
N ARG A 118 7.03 -5.08 -4.98
CA ARG A 118 8.39 -5.42 -4.53
C ARG A 118 9.19 -5.90 -5.74
N GLU A 119 10.31 -5.24 -6.00
CA GLU A 119 11.28 -5.65 -7.00
C GLU A 119 12.57 -6.13 -6.33
N HIS A 120 13.27 -7.06 -6.99
CA HIS A 120 14.57 -7.56 -6.56
C HIS A 120 15.63 -6.95 -7.47
N HIS A 121 16.56 -6.22 -6.87
CA HIS A 121 17.66 -5.58 -7.58
C HIS A 121 18.97 -6.18 -7.08
N VAL A 122 19.94 -6.33 -7.98
CA VAL A 122 21.31 -6.72 -7.60
C VAL A 122 22.13 -5.44 -7.53
N ASN A 123 22.71 -5.14 -6.37
CA ASN A 123 23.58 -3.98 -6.23
C ASN A 123 24.98 -4.24 -6.80
N GLU A 124 25.81 -3.20 -6.86
CA GLU A 124 27.18 -3.24 -7.40
C GLU A 124 28.08 -4.30 -6.75
N ASN A 125 27.76 -4.71 -5.53
CA ASN A 125 28.48 -5.72 -4.77
C ASN A 125 27.92 -7.15 -4.97
N GLY A 126 26.99 -7.34 -5.91
CA GLY A 126 26.34 -8.62 -6.18
C GLY A 126 25.26 -9.03 -5.15
N ASN A 127 24.90 -8.14 -4.22
CA ASN A 127 23.90 -8.45 -3.19
C ASN A 127 22.49 -8.15 -3.70
N ILE A 128 21.54 -9.04 -3.37
CA ILE A 128 20.11 -8.81 -3.65
C ILE A 128 19.57 -7.79 -2.64
N VAL A 129 19.03 -6.69 -3.16
CA VAL A 129 18.31 -5.67 -2.40
C VAL A 129 16.83 -5.66 -2.81
N HIS A 130 15.94 -5.50 -1.82
CA HIS A 130 14.51 -5.40 -2.08
C HIS A 130 14.10 -3.93 -2.13
N VAL A 131 13.51 -3.52 -3.24
CA VAL A 131 13.05 -2.14 -3.45
C VAL A 131 11.54 -2.14 -3.57
N LEU A 132 10.87 -1.23 -2.85
CA LEU A 132 9.45 -0.98 -3.04
C LEU A 132 9.27 0.05 -4.15
N LYS A 133 8.48 -0.31 -5.16
CA LYS A 133 8.10 0.58 -6.24
C LYS A 133 6.65 0.98 -6.08
N HIS A 134 6.43 2.28 -5.95
CA HIS A 134 5.11 2.87 -5.85
C HIS A 134 4.65 3.40 -7.21
N SER A 135 3.66 2.74 -7.82
CA SER A 135 3.12 3.12 -9.14
C SER A 135 2.54 4.53 -9.16
N TYR A 136 1.99 5.00 -8.04
CA TYR A 136 1.38 6.33 -7.94
C TYR A 136 2.26 7.41 -7.32
N ALA A 137 3.35 7.07 -6.60
CA ALA A 137 4.26 8.08 -6.04
C ALA A 137 4.99 8.86 -7.14
N GLN A 138 5.19 8.23 -8.31
CA GLN A 138 5.76 8.89 -9.49
C GLN A 138 4.88 10.03 -10.01
N ARG A 139 3.55 10.01 -9.80
CA ARG A 139 2.66 11.12 -10.17
C ARG A 139 2.79 12.32 -9.23
N ILE A 140 2.93 12.11 -7.93
CA ILE A 140 3.09 13.22 -6.96
C ILE A 140 4.48 13.86 -7.07
N GLY A 141 5.52 13.08 -7.36
CA GLY A 141 6.86 13.59 -7.66
C GLY A 141 6.90 14.43 -8.94
N GLN A 142 6.30 13.93 -10.03
CA GLN A 142 6.16 14.67 -11.29
C GLN A 142 5.29 15.93 -11.16
N LEU A 143 4.23 15.90 -10.33
CA LEU A 143 3.39 17.07 -10.05
C LEU A 143 4.12 18.15 -9.22
N HIS A 144 4.99 17.77 -8.27
CA HIS A 144 5.83 18.74 -7.56
C HIS A 144 6.96 19.28 -8.46
N LEU A 145 7.59 18.45 -9.28
CA LEU A 145 8.61 18.89 -10.25
C LEU A 145 8.01 19.84 -11.31
N ALA A 146 6.80 19.56 -11.81
CA ALA A 146 6.10 20.43 -12.76
C ALA A 146 5.61 21.76 -12.15
N LYS A 147 5.33 21.81 -10.84
CA LYS A 147 5.04 23.06 -10.12
C LYS A 147 6.30 23.92 -9.96
N ASN A 148 7.42 23.32 -9.56
CA ASN A 148 8.69 24.02 -9.40
C ASN A 148 9.25 24.57 -10.72
N GLN A 149 8.92 23.98 -11.87
CA GLN A 149 9.29 24.52 -13.19
C GLN A 149 8.43 25.73 -13.60
N LYS A 150 7.18 25.84 -13.15
CA LYS A 150 6.32 27.01 -13.42
C LYS A 150 6.62 28.20 -12.52
N GLU A 151 7.12 27.97 -11.31
CA GLU A 151 7.49 29.04 -10.37
C GLU A 151 8.85 29.69 -10.68
N ASN A 152 9.66 29.09 -11.57
CA ASN A 152 10.95 29.63 -12.02
C ASN A 152 10.88 30.34 -13.39
N LEU A 153 9.68 30.68 -13.86
CA LEU A 153 9.43 31.36 -15.14
C LEU A 153 8.83 32.77 -15.00
N TYR A 154 8.93 33.38 -13.81
CA TYR A 154 8.61 34.78 -13.56
C TYR A 154 9.68 35.45 -12.70
#